data_AF-A0AA88KPH9-F1
#
_entry.id   AF-A0AA88KPH9-F1
#
_cell.length_a   1.000
_cell.length_b   1.000
_cell.length_c   1.000
_cell.angle_alpha   90.00
_cell.angle_beta   90.00
_cell.angle_gamma   90.00
#
_symmetry.space_group_name_H-M   'P 1'
#
loop_
_entity.id
_entity.type
_entity.pdbx_description
1 polymer ?
#
loop_
_entity_poly.entity_id
_entity_poly.type
_entity_poly.pdbx_seq_one_letter_code
_entity_poly.pdbx_strand_id
1 'polypeptide(L)'
;MAPNKNAIFPLTASDSSSPAVSPTEDDENTSLLQKKKNRVVATGMEEPSSSRSIYRMKKNDQDVVEKVSTLSVINPMIDTSIVCLFVVKFDLKIGYQVEHQMQNSSNPINLNGIEYKCLPSGTHKLDTDIVLFRHVNDNTEYFGLGCVDIFRSKDLDRGSRIRALGILSRDYRGVMTHMTFLRNCIQGMNACDNTEDGRKYIHHLTEYFQNHDSNSKINQRRLSEITKEEIDNHLNFGSLISLFYFYRENIFTLWKAILLKKRILISTSVPIGSGCSKAHAMHFLTYFAPQQDYTYIESHFGKNINFCYYISLNDYSHLLQMKSYLACTCDEILESKPECYDVLLKDRQVIIPDKTLKQTLKKSESDEEKSKMLDNLLNQIAHLSRIEQEAIFRKYFAFINNQTILFLGNQDKRAQVNKHIMSTERKNGTLPLWGDDIYFVKELAELIGLDIEFTTSRPFCCC
;
A
#
# COMPACT_ATOMS: atom_id res chain seq x y z
N MET A 1 -53.40 -20.22 -32.97
CA MET A 1 -54.43 -21.14 -32.45
C MET A 1 -54.04 -21.53 -31.02
N ALA A 2 -54.95 -21.42 -30.06
CA ALA A 2 -54.84 -22.11 -28.77
C ALA A 2 -55.57 -23.48 -28.86
N PRO A 3 -55.43 -24.34 -27.85
CA PRO A 3 -56.57 -24.48 -26.94
C PRO A 3 -56.21 -24.51 -25.45
N ASN A 4 -57.26 -24.52 -24.62
CA ASN A 4 -57.27 -24.23 -23.18
C ASN A 4 -58.15 -25.28 -22.44
N LYS A 5 -57.87 -25.59 -21.16
CA LYS A 5 -58.83 -26.17 -20.18
C LYS A 5 -58.25 -26.33 -18.75
N ASN A 6 -58.69 -25.46 -17.83
CA ASN A 6 -59.42 -25.73 -16.55
C ASN A 6 -59.26 -27.09 -15.82
N ALA A 7 -59.31 -27.20 -14.48
CA ALA A 7 -59.43 -26.25 -13.34
C ALA A 7 -59.38 -26.97 -11.95
N ILE A 8 -59.60 -26.23 -10.84
CA ILE A 8 -60.27 -26.60 -9.55
C ILE A 8 -59.44 -26.40 -8.24
N PHE A 9 -60.07 -25.72 -7.26
CA PHE A 9 -59.72 -25.38 -5.84
C PHE A 9 -60.49 -26.35 -4.86
N PRO A 10 -60.35 -26.40 -3.49
CA PRO A 10 -60.21 -25.25 -2.55
C PRO A 10 -59.49 -25.42 -1.16
N LEU A 11 -59.38 -24.29 -0.42
CA LEU A 11 -59.47 -24.01 1.06
C LEU A 11 -59.12 -25.11 2.10
N THR A 12 -58.47 -24.86 3.26
CA THR A 12 -58.72 -23.87 4.34
C THR A 12 -57.44 -23.44 5.11
N ALA A 13 -57.49 -23.01 6.40
CA ALA A 13 -57.64 -21.61 6.83
C ALA A 13 -57.63 -21.43 8.40
N SER A 14 -56.52 -20.99 9.01
CA SER A 14 -56.39 -20.42 10.38
C SER A 14 -55.10 -19.56 10.44
N ASP A 15 -54.83 -18.58 11.33
CA ASP A 15 -55.47 -18.11 12.58
C ASP A 15 -55.44 -16.56 12.70
N SER A 16 -56.10 -16.01 13.73
CA SER A 16 -56.46 -14.59 13.91
C SER A 16 -55.72 -13.84 15.03
N SER A 17 -55.44 -12.53 14.83
CA SER A 17 -55.41 -11.40 15.81
C SER A 17 -54.63 -11.54 17.15
N SER A 18 -53.94 -10.54 17.71
CA SER A 18 -54.39 -9.15 18.03
C SER A 18 -53.15 -8.22 18.32
N PRO A 19 -53.22 -7.00 18.94
CA PRO A 19 -52.34 -5.89 18.50
C PRO A 19 -51.40 -5.31 19.59
N ALA A 20 -50.77 -4.16 19.28
CA ALA A 20 -49.83 -3.40 20.10
C ALA A 20 -50.43 -2.72 21.35
N VAL A 21 -49.57 -2.30 22.29
CA VAL A 21 -49.70 -1.12 23.18
C VAL A 21 -48.36 -0.86 23.93
N SER A 22 -48.02 0.41 24.16
CA SER A 22 -46.87 0.91 24.96
C SER A 22 -47.21 1.03 26.46
N PRO A 23 -46.23 1.26 27.37
CA PRO A 23 -46.16 2.60 27.98
C PRO A 23 -44.74 3.09 28.39
N THR A 24 -44.69 4.34 28.85
CA THR A 24 -43.55 5.12 29.42
C THR A 24 -43.62 5.22 30.95
N GLU A 25 -42.51 5.68 31.58
CA GLU A 25 -42.45 6.40 32.88
C GLU A 25 -42.87 5.60 34.17
N ASP A 26 -42.31 5.77 35.39
CA ASP A 26 -41.29 6.69 35.92
C ASP A 26 -40.60 6.17 37.22
N ASP A 27 -39.44 6.75 37.52
CA ASP A 27 -38.83 7.17 38.82
C ASP A 27 -38.30 6.29 39.99
N GLU A 28 -37.06 6.67 40.36
CA GLU A 28 -36.45 6.98 41.68
C GLU A 28 -35.91 5.95 42.73
N ASN A 29 -34.65 6.21 43.14
CA ASN A 29 -34.04 6.10 44.49
C ASN A 29 -33.84 4.70 45.15
N THR A 30 -32.81 4.38 45.97
CA THR A 30 -31.70 5.15 46.60
C THR A 30 -30.50 4.28 47.05
N SER A 31 -29.35 4.93 47.32
CA SER A 31 -28.28 4.59 48.30
C SER A 31 -27.50 3.25 48.30
N LEU A 32 -26.22 3.35 47.91
CA LEU A 32 -25.01 3.04 48.71
C LEU A 32 -25.12 2.14 49.98
N LEU A 33 -24.34 1.04 50.06
CA LEU A 33 -23.25 0.84 51.06
C LEU A 33 -22.63 -0.59 51.08
N GLN A 34 -21.29 -0.65 51.04
CA GLN A 34 -20.38 -1.56 51.80
C GLN A 34 -20.87 -2.97 52.25
N LYS A 35 -20.17 -4.09 52.01
CA LYS A 35 -18.83 -4.42 52.58
C LYS A 35 -18.26 -5.78 52.10
N LYS A 36 -16.93 -5.79 51.92
CA LYS A 36 -15.93 -6.84 52.26
C LYS A 36 -16.29 -8.34 52.21
N LYS A 37 -15.54 -9.03 51.33
CA LYS A 37 -14.71 -10.24 51.58
C LYS A 37 -15.28 -11.37 52.46
N ASN A 38 -15.33 -12.58 51.90
CA ASN A 38 -14.51 -13.66 52.46
C ASN A 38 -14.03 -14.68 51.40
N ARG A 39 -12.97 -15.41 51.75
CA ARG A 39 -12.15 -16.24 50.87
C ARG A 39 -12.33 -17.70 51.28
N VAL A 40 -12.66 -18.59 50.34
CA VAL A 40 -12.59 -20.04 50.55
C VAL A 40 -11.64 -20.64 49.52
N VAL A 41 -10.75 -21.50 49.99
CA VAL A 41 -9.77 -22.24 49.18
C VAL A 41 -10.31 -23.66 49.01
N ALA A 42 -10.32 -24.17 47.79
CA ALA A 42 -10.49 -25.58 47.48
C ALA A 42 -9.37 -25.99 46.52
N THR A 43 -8.71 -27.11 46.79
CA THR A 43 -7.54 -27.61 46.05
C THR A 43 -7.89 -28.86 45.27
N GLY A 44 -7.33 -28.96 44.05
CA GLY A 44 -7.04 -30.23 43.39
C GLY A 44 -8.15 -30.87 42.56
N MET A 45 -8.02 -30.76 41.23
CA MET A 45 -7.88 -31.92 40.33
C MET A 45 -7.36 -31.42 38.98
N GLU A 46 -6.31 -32.05 38.46
CA GLU A 46 -5.70 -31.70 37.17
C GLU A 46 -6.26 -32.59 36.06
N GLU A 47 -6.68 -31.97 34.96
CA GLU A 47 -6.82 -32.63 33.64
C GLU A 47 -6.08 -31.80 32.58
N PRO A 48 -5.59 -32.42 31.49
CA PRO A 48 -4.48 -31.88 30.71
C PRO A 48 -4.85 -30.65 29.89
N SER A 49 -4.29 -29.49 30.25
CA SER A 49 -4.52 -28.24 29.53
C SER A 49 -3.79 -28.19 28.18
N SER A 50 -4.55 -28.10 27.09
CA SER A 50 -4.00 -27.72 25.79
C SER A 50 -3.39 -26.32 25.89
N SER A 51 -2.10 -26.18 25.59
CA SER A 51 -1.33 -24.98 25.89
C SER A 51 -1.59 -23.81 24.93
N ARG A 52 -2.81 -23.27 24.91
CA ARG A 52 -3.06 -21.91 24.40
C ARG A 52 -2.46 -20.93 25.41
N SER A 53 -1.22 -20.51 25.17
CA SER A 53 -0.53 -19.50 25.98
C SER A 53 -1.29 -18.17 25.92
N ILE A 54 -2.09 -17.88 26.95
CA ILE A 54 -2.71 -16.57 27.14
C ILE A 54 -1.58 -15.58 27.44
N TYR A 55 -1.13 -14.87 26.40
CA TYR A 55 -0.06 -13.89 26.51
C TYR A 55 -0.55 -12.69 27.32
N ARG A 56 -0.20 -12.65 28.61
CA ARG A 56 -0.59 -11.57 29.52
C ARG A 56 0.19 -10.30 29.16
N MET A 57 -0.45 -9.40 28.43
CA MET A 57 0.14 -8.14 27.96
C MET A 57 0.82 -7.35 29.08
N LYS A 58 1.96 -6.73 28.77
CA LYS A 58 2.66 -5.84 29.69
C LYS A 58 2.01 -4.45 29.61
N LYS A 59 2.08 -3.67 30.69
CA LYS A 59 1.50 -2.31 30.77
C LYS A 59 1.95 -1.40 29.61
N ASN A 60 3.19 -1.57 29.15
CA ASN A 60 3.77 -0.79 28.06
C ASN A 60 3.14 -1.14 26.70
N ASP A 61 2.71 -2.38 26.46
CA ASP A 61 2.11 -2.79 25.18
C ASP A 61 0.77 -2.06 24.94
N GLN A 62 -0.01 -1.87 26.02
CA GLN A 62 -1.31 -1.19 25.97
C GLN A 62 -1.16 0.33 25.75
N ASP A 63 -0.21 0.97 26.44
CA ASP A 63 0.13 2.39 26.27
C ASP A 63 0.53 2.72 24.83
N VAL A 64 1.27 1.82 24.15
CA VAL A 64 1.62 2.04 22.74
C VAL A 64 0.42 1.88 21.80
N VAL A 65 -0.50 0.93 22.04
CA VAL A 65 -1.72 0.83 21.20
C VAL A 65 -2.62 2.06 21.33
N GLU A 66 -2.75 2.61 22.54
CA GLU A 66 -3.48 3.86 22.79
C GLU A 66 -2.82 5.06 22.06
N LYS A 67 -1.48 5.15 22.10
CA LYS A 67 -0.70 6.14 21.32
C LYS A 67 -0.86 5.98 19.82
N VAL A 68 -0.80 4.75 19.29
CA VAL A 68 -1.01 4.47 17.86
C VAL A 68 -2.42 4.89 17.43
N SER A 69 -3.44 4.61 18.25
CA SER A 69 -4.82 4.94 17.95
C SER A 69 -5.06 6.46 17.89
N THR A 70 -4.43 7.20 18.81
CA THR A 70 -4.55 8.67 18.97
C THR A 70 -3.68 9.50 18.01
N LEU A 71 -2.75 8.89 17.25
CA LEU A 71 -1.96 9.61 16.25
C LEU A 71 -2.86 10.29 15.20
N SER A 72 -2.62 11.58 14.97
CA SER A 72 -3.16 12.32 13.84
C SER A 72 -2.44 11.92 12.53
N VAL A 73 -3.19 11.93 11.44
CA VAL A 73 -2.73 11.60 10.09
C VAL A 73 -2.80 12.89 9.27
N ILE A 74 -1.80 13.15 8.42
CA ILE A 74 -1.86 14.31 7.52
C ILE A 74 -3.09 14.16 6.62
N ASN A 75 -3.83 15.25 6.46
CA ASN A 75 -4.88 15.36 5.45
C ASN A 75 -4.36 16.27 4.31
N PRO A 76 -3.46 15.78 3.44
CA PRO A 76 -2.83 16.61 2.43
C PRO A 76 -3.83 17.00 1.33
N MET A 77 -3.53 18.09 0.64
CA MET A 77 -4.10 18.30 -0.69
C MET A 77 -3.47 17.28 -1.66
N ILE A 78 -4.31 16.66 -2.48
CA ILE A 78 -3.95 15.73 -3.54
C ILE A 78 -4.35 16.35 -4.86
N ASP A 79 -3.43 16.38 -5.83
CA ASP A 79 -3.72 16.82 -7.20
C ASP A 79 -4.33 15.66 -7.99
N THR A 80 -5.61 15.77 -8.36
CA THR A 80 -6.33 14.79 -9.19
C THR A 80 -6.40 15.23 -10.65
N SER A 81 -5.51 16.13 -11.09
CA SER A 81 -5.50 16.60 -12.47
C SER A 81 -4.87 15.58 -13.43
N ILE A 82 -5.44 15.45 -14.62
CA ILE A 82 -4.92 14.63 -15.71
C ILE A 82 -4.13 15.54 -16.67
N VAL A 83 -2.93 15.09 -17.03
CA VAL A 83 -2.04 15.77 -18.00
C VAL A 83 -2.28 15.21 -19.40
N CYS A 84 -2.44 13.89 -19.51
CA CYS A 84 -2.81 13.20 -20.73
C CYS A 84 -3.69 11.98 -20.41
N LEU A 85 -4.68 11.71 -21.25
CA LEU A 85 -5.48 10.48 -21.29
C LEU A 85 -5.29 9.84 -22.67
N PHE A 86 -5.12 8.54 -22.75
CA PHE A 86 -4.82 7.84 -24.00
C PHE A 86 -5.36 6.41 -24.01
N VAL A 87 -5.63 5.89 -25.21
CA VAL A 87 -6.04 4.50 -25.45
C VAL A 87 -4.96 3.83 -26.28
N VAL A 88 -4.38 2.75 -25.78
CA VAL A 88 -3.48 1.86 -26.51
C VAL A 88 -4.27 0.66 -27.01
N LYS A 89 -4.03 0.22 -28.25
CA LYS A 89 -4.49 -1.07 -28.76
C LYS A 89 -3.35 -1.91 -29.31
N PHE A 90 -3.55 -3.21 -29.36
CA PHE A 90 -2.68 -4.14 -30.09
C PHE A 90 -3.36 -4.56 -31.40
N ASP A 91 -2.69 -4.33 -32.53
CA ASP A 91 -3.09 -4.84 -33.85
C ASP A 91 -2.07 -5.88 -34.35
N LEU A 92 -2.56 -6.98 -34.94
CA LEU A 92 -1.71 -8.10 -35.38
C LEU A 92 -0.73 -7.75 -36.52
N LYS A 93 -0.96 -6.69 -37.29
CA LYS A 93 -0.11 -6.27 -38.41
C LYS A 93 0.88 -5.18 -38.03
N ILE A 94 0.45 -4.23 -37.20
CA ILE A 94 1.22 -3.04 -36.83
C ILE A 94 1.94 -3.21 -35.48
N GLY A 95 1.44 -4.09 -34.61
CA GLY A 95 1.85 -4.20 -33.22
C GLY A 95 1.04 -3.25 -32.33
N TYR A 96 1.69 -2.74 -31.29
CA TYR A 96 1.07 -1.79 -30.38
C TYR A 96 0.98 -0.39 -30.99
N GLN A 97 -0.11 0.33 -30.72
CA GLN A 97 -0.31 1.71 -31.17
C GLN A 97 -1.22 2.48 -30.20
N VAL A 98 -0.98 3.79 -30.06
CA VAL A 98 -1.96 4.71 -29.48
C VAL A 98 -3.11 4.91 -30.46
N GLU A 99 -4.31 4.47 -30.10
CA GLU A 99 -5.54 4.60 -30.89
C GLU A 99 -6.17 5.99 -30.72
N HIS A 100 -6.16 6.53 -29.50
CA HIS A 100 -6.66 7.85 -29.17
C HIS A 100 -5.77 8.51 -28.11
N GLN A 101 -5.66 9.84 -28.15
CA GLN A 101 -5.02 10.62 -27.10
C GLN A 101 -5.77 11.94 -26.88
N MET A 102 -5.79 12.39 -25.65
CA MET A 102 -6.35 13.65 -25.16
C MET A 102 -5.30 14.27 -24.26
N GLN A 103 -4.85 15.46 -24.63
CA GLN A 103 -3.84 16.21 -23.92
C GLN A 103 -3.96 17.68 -24.30
N ASN A 104 -3.42 18.57 -23.46
CA ASN A 104 -3.50 19.99 -23.72
C ASN A 104 -2.48 20.41 -24.81
N SER A 105 -2.97 21.01 -25.89
CA SER A 105 -2.15 21.40 -27.05
C SER A 105 -1.00 22.36 -26.74
N SER A 106 -1.06 23.09 -25.62
CA SER A 106 -0.02 24.04 -25.21
C SER A 106 1.25 23.36 -24.65
N ASN A 107 1.12 22.15 -24.09
CA ASN A 107 2.22 21.39 -23.48
C ASN A 107 2.06 19.90 -23.85
N PRO A 108 2.32 19.52 -25.11
CA PRO A 108 2.18 18.14 -25.56
C PRO A 108 3.22 17.23 -24.90
N ILE A 109 2.75 16.10 -24.36
CA ILE A 109 3.57 15.02 -23.83
C ILE A 109 3.91 14.04 -24.96
N ASN A 110 5.19 13.74 -25.12
CA ASN A 110 5.65 12.65 -25.97
C ASN A 110 5.28 11.30 -25.32
N LEU A 111 4.40 10.53 -25.98
CA LEU A 111 3.93 9.24 -25.49
C LEU A 111 4.78 8.04 -25.96
N ASN A 112 5.92 8.26 -26.63
CA ASN A 112 6.76 7.20 -27.17
C ASN A 112 7.06 6.10 -26.13
N GLY A 113 6.64 4.87 -26.43
CA GLY A 113 6.91 3.70 -25.61
C GLY A 113 5.95 3.50 -24.43
N ILE A 114 4.93 4.36 -24.28
CA ILE A 114 3.88 4.18 -23.26
C ILE A 114 3.09 2.88 -23.50
N GLU A 115 3.03 2.41 -24.74
CA GLU A 115 2.33 1.21 -25.13
C GLU A 115 2.90 -0.04 -24.46
N TYR A 116 4.24 -0.14 -24.38
CA TYR A 116 4.94 -1.23 -23.71
C TYR A 116 4.82 -1.16 -22.18
N LYS A 117 4.50 0.03 -21.63
CA LYS A 117 4.22 0.23 -20.20
C LYS A 117 2.77 -0.12 -19.86
N CYS A 118 1.81 0.17 -20.74
CA CYS A 118 0.40 -0.13 -20.53
C CYS A 118 -0.02 -1.55 -20.93
N LEU A 119 0.67 -2.19 -21.89
CA LEU A 119 0.44 -3.57 -22.29
C LEU A 119 1.72 -4.42 -22.18
N PRO A 120 2.19 -4.71 -20.94
CA PRO A 120 3.34 -5.56 -20.69
C PRO A 120 3.29 -6.95 -21.35
N SER A 121 4.47 -7.58 -21.43
CA SER A 121 4.57 -8.96 -21.92
C SER A 121 3.73 -9.91 -21.06
N GLY A 122 3.04 -10.84 -21.72
CA GLY A 122 2.17 -11.81 -21.05
C GLY A 122 0.76 -11.31 -20.69
N THR A 123 0.47 -10.00 -20.70
CA THR A 123 -0.86 -9.48 -20.32
C THR A 123 -1.98 -10.03 -21.20
N HIS A 124 -1.69 -10.39 -22.46
CA HIS A 124 -2.61 -11.07 -23.40
C HIS A 124 -3.24 -12.39 -22.88
N LYS A 125 -2.75 -12.95 -21.78
CA LYS A 125 -3.27 -14.17 -21.13
C LYS A 125 -4.44 -13.89 -20.17
N LEU A 126 -4.67 -12.64 -19.81
CA LEU A 126 -5.67 -12.20 -18.83
C LEU A 126 -6.96 -11.73 -19.52
N ASP A 127 -8.03 -11.51 -18.75
CA ASP A 127 -9.19 -10.72 -19.20
C ASP A 127 -9.02 -9.23 -18.87
N THR A 128 -8.47 -8.90 -17.69
CA THR A 128 -8.16 -7.52 -17.29
C THR A 128 -6.86 -7.45 -16.48
N ASP A 129 -6.18 -6.30 -16.51
CA ASP A 129 -5.04 -5.99 -15.63
C ASP A 129 -5.03 -4.48 -15.31
N ILE A 130 -4.23 -4.07 -14.33
CA ILE A 130 -4.04 -2.67 -13.94
C ILE A 130 -2.54 -2.42 -13.76
N VAL A 131 -1.98 -1.54 -14.58
CA VAL A 131 -0.55 -1.24 -14.57
C VAL A 131 -0.33 0.20 -14.12
N LEU A 132 0.37 0.37 -13.00
CA LEU A 132 0.96 1.66 -12.62
C LEU A 132 2.39 1.72 -13.14
N PHE A 133 2.86 2.89 -13.59
CA PHE A 133 4.22 3.08 -14.12
C PHE A 133 4.68 4.54 -13.98
N ARG A 134 5.96 4.80 -14.27
CA ARG A 134 6.48 6.16 -14.50
C ARG A 134 6.67 6.44 -15.99
N HIS A 135 6.31 7.64 -16.39
CA HIS A 135 6.56 8.18 -17.73
C HIS A 135 7.41 9.44 -17.62
N VAL A 136 8.38 9.63 -18.52
CA VAL A 136 9.30 10.78 -18.48
C VAL A 136 9.21 11.53 -19.80
N ASN A 137 8.98 12.84 -19.72
CA ASN A 137 8.97 13.76 -20.85
C ASN A 137 9.75 15.02 -20.47
N ASP A 138 10.78 15.37 -21.25
CA ASP A 138 11.60 16.58 -21.05
C ASP A 138 12.10 16.76 -19.61
N ASN A 139 12.68 15.69 -19.04
CA ASN A 139 13.13 15.56 -17.64
C ASN A 139 12.02 15.74 -16.58
N THR A 140 10.75 15.84 -16.97
CA THR A 140 9.60 15.85 -16.07
C THR A 140 9.01 14.45 -15.98
N GLU A 141 8.86 13.94 -14.75
CA GLU A 141 8.35 12.61 -14.49
C GLU A 141 6.86 12.61 -14.06
N TYR A 142 6.05 11.82 -14.73
CA TYR A 142 4.61 11.65 -14.51
C TYR A 142 4.29 10.26 -13.97
N PHE A 143 3.26 10.16 -13.14
CA PHE A 143 2.69 8.87 -12.71
C PHE A 143 1.63 8.44 -13.72
N GLY A 144 1.77 7.21 -14.22
CA GLY A 144 0.86 6.60 -15.16
C GLY A 144 0.01 5.49 -14.53
N LEU A 145 -1.23 5.38 -15.01
CA LEU A 145 -2.15 4.27 -14.75
C LEU A 145 -2.72 3.81 -16.09
N GLY A 146 -2.62 2.53 -16.39
CA GLY A 146 -3.30 1.86 -17.49
C GLY A 146 -4.25 0.79 -16.96
N CYS A 147 -5.52 0.84 -17.35
CA CYS A 147 -6.48 -0.22 -17.14
C CYS A 147 -6.61 -1.04 -18.44
N VAL A 148 -6.22 -2.31 -18.37
CA VAL A 148 -6.19 -3.23 -19.51
C VAL A 148 -7.48 -4.04 -19.55
N ASP A 149 -8.02 -4.21 -20.76
CA ASP A 149 -9.15 -5.09 -21.05
C ASP A 149 -8.90 -5.92 -22.31
N ILE A 150 -9.25 -7.21 -22.24
CA ILE A 150 -9.07 -8.19 -23.31
C ILE A 150 -10.40 -8.88 -23.56
N PHE A 151 -11.23 -8.22 -24.37
CA PHE A 151 -12.51 -8.73 -24.80
C PHE A 151 -12.34 -9.87 -25.81
N ARG A 152 -12.77 -11.08 -25.43
CA ARG A 152 -12.73 -12.28 -26.29
C ARG A 152 -14.13 -12.60 -26.82
N SER A 153 -14.28 -12.73 -28.14
CA SER A 153 -15.52 -13.18 -28.77
C SER A 153 -15.24 -13.90 -30.08
N LYS A 154 -16.05 -14.93 -30.37
CA LYS A 154 -15.99 -15.71 -31.62
C LYS A 154 -16.45 -14.92 -32.84
N ASP A 155 -17.25 -13.87 -32.62
CA ASP A 155 -17.81 -13.02 -33.68
C ASP A 155 -16.84 -11.93 -34.14
N LEU A 156 -15.66 -11.85 -33.54
CA LEU A 156 -14.56 -10.98 -33.97
C LEU A 156 -13.70 -11.73 -34.99
N ASP A 157 -13.33 -11.06 -36.08
CA ASP A 157 -12.40 -11.53 -37.14
C ASP A 157 -11.13 -12.22 -36.63
N ARG A 158 -10.71 -11.93 -35.39
CA ARG A 158 -9.44 -12.35 -34.78
C ARG A 158 -9.60 -12.91 -33.36
N GLY A 159 -10.82 -13.22 -32.92
CA GLY A 159 -11.10 -13.87 -31.63
C GLY A 159 -10.94 -13.00 -30.35
N SER A 160 -10.17 -11.91 -30.40
CA SER A 160 -9.99 -10.99 -29.27
C SER A 160 -9.67 -9.55 -29.68
N ARG A 161 -10.10 -8.58 -28.88
CA ARG A 161 -9.64 -7.18 -28.90
C ARG A 161 -8.90 -6.86 -27.62
N ILE A 162 -7.68 -6.35 -27.75
CA ILE A 162 -6.79 -6.00 -26.63
C ILE A 162 -6.63 -4.48 -26.62
N ARG A 163 -7.10 -3.83 -25.56
CA ARG A 163 -6.96 -2.38 -25.34
C ARG A 163 -6.50 -2.08 -23.92
N ALA A 164 -5.83 -0.95 -23.74
CA ALA A 164 -5.58 -0.34 -22.45
C ALA A 164 -5.97 1.14 -22.50
N LEU A 165 -6.80 1.59 -21.55
CA LEU A 165 -7.09 3.00 -21.35
C LEU A 165 -6.23 3.50 -20.19
N GLY A 166 -5.44 4.55 -20.42
CA GLY A 166 -4.56 5.09 -19.41
C GLY A 166 -4.55 6.60 -19.31
N ILE A 167 -3.93 7.07 -18.23
CA ILE A 167 -3.74 8.48 -17.90
C ILE A 167 -2.33 8.75 -17.39
N LEU A 168 -1.91 10.01 -17.46
CA LEU A 168 -0.72 10.56 -16.80
C LEU A 168 -1.14 11.69 -15.86
N SER A 169 -0.58 11.73 -14.65
CA SER A 169 -0.76 12.81 -13.66
C SER A 169 0.56 13.16 -12.95
N ARG A 170 0.57 14.25 -12.19
CA ARG A 170 1.73 14.73 -11.41
C ARG A 170 1.79 14.14 -10.00
N ASP A 171 0.67 13.66 -9.45
CA ASP A 171 0.58 13.09 -8.09
C ASP A 171 0.11 11.63 -8.14
N TYR A 172 0.88 10.72 -7.56
CA TYR A 172 0.58 9.28 -7.56
C TYR A 172 -0.72 8.93 -6.83
N ARG A 173 -1.17 9.78 -5.89
CA ARG A 173 -2.42 9.59 -5.15
C ARG A 173 -3.63 9.95 -6.01
N GLY A 174 -3.53 11.04 -6.77
CA GLY A 174 -4.55 11.48 -7.70
C GLY A 174 -4.83 10.44 -8.79
N VAL A 175 -3.77 9.84 -9.35
CA VAL A 175 -3.87 8.75 -10.34
C VAL A 175 -4.87 7.66 -9.93
N MET A 176 -4.84 7.23 -8.66
CA MET A 176 -5.70 6.15 -8.17
C MET A 176 -7.19 6.50 -8.10
N THR A 177 -7.55 7.79 -8.07
CA THR A 177 -8.95 8.24 -8.06
C THR A 177 -9.67 7.95 -9.38
N HIS A 178 -8.94 7.84 -10.49
CA HIS A 178 -9.51 7.63 -11.81
C HIS A 178 -9.77 6.14 -12.14
N MET A 179 -9.21 5.22 -11.36
CA MET A 179 -9.18 3.77 -11.66
C MET A 179 -10.57 3.19 -11.97
N THR A 180 -11.59 3.52 -11.16
CA THR A 180 -12.97 3.04 -11.34
C THR A 180 -13.55 3.47 -12.69
N PHE A 181 -13.39 4.75 -13.04
CA PHE A 181 -13.86 5.30 -14.31
C PHE A 181 -13.17 4.64 -15.50
N LEU A 182 -11.83 4.54 -15.47
CA LEU A 182 -11.05 3.99 -16.58
C LEU A 182 -11.42 2.51 -16.84
N ARG A 183 -11.55 1.70 -15.78
CA ARG A 183 -11.99 0.29 -15.91
C ARG A 183 -13.36 0.14 -16.57
N ASN A 184 -14.35 0.89 -16.07
CA ASN A 184 -15.72 0.81 -16.60
C ASN A 184 -15.80 1.33 -18.05
N CYS A 185 -15.05 2.38 -18.37
CA CYS A 185 -15.02 2.97 -19.70
C CYS A 185 -14.37 2.03 -20.72
N ILE A 186 -13.22 1.43 -20.39
CA ILE A 186 -12.51 0.56 -21.34
C ILE A 186 -13.26 -0.76 -21.60
N GLN A 187 -13.91 -1.34 -20.59
CA GLN A 187 -14.77 -2.52 -20.76
C GLN A 187 -15.93 -2.26 -21.73
N GLY A 188 -16.61 -1.13 -21.59
CA GLY A 188 -17.68 -0.73 -22.52
C GLY A 188 -17.17 -0.44 -23.94
N MET A 189 -16.08 0.32 -24.06
CA MET A 189 -15.44 0.62 -25.34
C MET A 189 -14.93 -0.65 -26.06
N ASN A 190 -14.39 -1.61 -25.31
CA ASN A 190 -13.88 -2.86 -25.86
C ASN A 190 -14.99 -3.90 -26.12
N ALA A 191 -16.23 -3.66 -25.69
CA ALA A 191 -17.41 -4.41 -26.11
C ALA A 191 -18.02 -3.85 -27.41
N CYS A 192 -18.22 -2.53 -27.53
CA CYS A 192 -19.02 -1.91 -28.60
C CYS A 192 -18.21 -1.45 -29.83
N ASP A 193 -17.72 -2.38 -30.67
CA ASP A 193 -16.77 -2.00 -31.75
C ASP A 193 -17.36 -1.08 -32.82
N ASN A 194 -16.70 0.08 -33.04
CA ASN A 194 -16.91 0.98 -34.19
C ASN A 194 -18.37 1.42 -34.49
N THR A 195 -19.33 1.13 -33.60
CA THR A 195 -20.71 1.59 -33.70
C THR A 195 -20.86 3.05 -33.25
N GLU A 196 -22.07 3.57 -33.35
CA GLU A 196 -22.45 4.83 -32.71
C GLU A 196 -22.21 4.81 -31.18
N ASP A 197 -22.27 3.65 -30.53
CA ASP A 197 -21.96 3.51 -29.11
C ASP A 197 -20.47 3.67 -28.80
N GLY A 198 -19.58 3.19 -29.68
CA GLY A 198 -18.14 3.44 -29.56
C GLY A 198 -17.81 4.94 -29.53
N ARG A 199 -18.51 5.75 -30.34
CA ARG A 199 -18.37 7.22 -30.35
C ARG A 199 -18.85 7.87 -29.04
N LYS A 200 -19.85 7.30 -28.34
CA LYS A 200 -20.30 7.77 -27.01
C LYS A 200 -19.20 7.63 -25.96
N TYR A 201 -18.44 6.53 -25.97
CA TYR A 201 -17.31 6.36 -25.06
C TYR A 201 -16.21 7.40 -25.32
N ILE A 202 -15.87 7.71 -26.57
CA ILE A 202 -14.92 8.79 -26.89
C ILE A 202 -15.43 10.16 -26.41
N HIS A 203 -16.73 10.44 -26.51
CA HIS A 203 -17.32 11.65 -25.93
C HIS A 203 -17.17 11.68 -24.40
N HIS A 204 -17.51 10.60 -23.69
CA HIS A 204 -17.34 10.51 -22.23
C HIS A 204 -15.88 10.67 -21.79
N LEU A 205 -14.92 10.12 -22.55
CA LEU A 205 -13.49 10.34 -22.29
C LEU A 205 -13.10 11.81 -22.48
N THR A 206 -13.66 12.49 -23.49
CA THR A 206 -13.40 13.91 -23.78
C THR A 206 -13.91 14.79 -22.63
N GLU A 207 -15.16 14.58 -22.21
CA GLU A 207 -15.80 15.29 -21.10
C GLU A 207 -15.07 15.03 -19.77
N TYR A 208 -14.70 13.77 -19.50
CA TYR A 208 -13.95 13.41 -18.31
C TYR A 208 -12.56 14.06 -18.28
N PHE A 209 -11.84 14.07 -19.42
CA PHE A 209 -10.56 14.76 -19.54
C PHE A 209 -10.73 16.28 -19.34
N GLN A 210 -11.71 16.93 -19.96
CA GLN A 210 -11.94 18.38 -19.80
C GLN A 210 -12.21 18.78 -18.34
N ASN A 211 -13.01 17.98 -17.62
CA ASN A 211 -13.29 18.20 -16.21
C ASN A 211 -12.06 17.99 -15.30
N HIS A 212 -11.06 17.21 -15.74
CA HIS A 212 -9.85 16.91 -14.99
C HIS A 212 -8.56 17.53 -15.57
N ASP A 213 -8.60 18.29 -16.67
CA ASP A 213 -7.41 18.84 -17.33
C ASP A 213 -6.61 19.71 -16.35
N SER A 214 -5.33 19.38 -16.22
CA SER A 214 -4.35 20.09 -15.40
C SER A 214 -4.17 21.59 -15.68
N ASN A 215 -4.72 22.08 -16.80
CA ASN A 215 -4.71 23.51 -17.15
C ASN A 215 -6.08 24.21 -17.01
N SER A 216 -7.19 23.49 -16.77
CA SER A 216 -8.52 24.12 -16.71
C SER A 216 -8.78 24.76 -15.34
N LYS A 217 -8.54 24.00 -14.25
CA LYS A 217 -8.42 24.45 -12.85
C LYS A 217 -7.48 23.50 -12.11
N ILE A 218 -6.86 23.98 -11.02
CA ILE A 218 -6.14 23.10 -10.09
C ILE A 218 -7.17 22.18 -9.40
N ASN A 219 -7.23 20.92 -9.82
CA ASN A 219 -8.12 19.91 -9.22
C ASN A 219 -7.50 19.33 -7.95
N GLN A 220 -7.28 20.20 -6.96
CA GLN A 220 -6.84 19.78 -5.63
C GLN A 220 -8.04 19.46 -4.74
N ARG A 221 -8.02 18.28 -4.11
CA ARG A 221 -8.97 17.86 -3.08
C ARG A 221 -8.21 17.46 -1.83
N ARG A 222 -8.80 17.59 -0.64
CA ARG A 222 -8.21 16.98 0.55
C ARG A 222 -8.32 15.48 0.46
N LEU A 223 -7.33 14.76 0.96
CA LEU A 223 -7.41 13.30 1.15
C LEU A 223 -8.76 12.92 1.79
N SER A 224 -9.20 13.62 2.85
CA SER A 224 -10.50 13.39 3.53
C SER A 224 -11.77 13.62 2.70
N GLU A 225 -11.69 14.24 1.53
CA GLU A 225 -12.83 14.53 0.65
C GLU A 225 -12.95 13.45 -0.44
N ILE A 226 -11.84 12.81 -0.81
CA ILE A 226 -11.80 11.65 -1.69
C ILE A 226 -11.59 10.33 -0.94
N THR A 227 -11.41 10.36 0.39
CA THR A 227 -10.99 9.21 1.20
C THR A 227 -11.82 7.97 0.99
N LYS A 228 -13.14 8.06 0.74
CA LYS A 228 -13.92 6.83 0.59
C LYS A 228 -13.55 6.10 -0.69
N GLU A 229 -13.59 6.77 -1.85
CA GLU A 229 -13.19 6.16 -3.13
C GLU A 229 -11.67 5.91 -3.20
N GLU A 230 -10.84 6.82 -2.66
CA GLU A 230 -9.40 6.66 -2.65
C GLU A 230 -8.97 5.52 -1.70
N ILE A 231 -9.54 5.42 -0.49
CA ILE A 231 -9.26 4.28 0.41
C ILE A 231 -9.85 3.00 -0.18
N ASP A 232 -11.07 2.98 -0.73
CA ASP A 232 -11.60 1.78 -1.37
C ASP A 232 -10.69 1.33 -2.53
N ASN A 233 -10.20 2.25 -3.36
CA ASN A 233 -9.22 1.96 -4.41
C ASN A 233 -7.87 1.49 -3.83
N HIS A 234 -7.37 2.09 -2.75
CA HIS A 234 -6.17 1.64 -2.03
C HIS A 234 -6.35 0.29 -1.30
N LEU A 235 -7.56 -0.07 -0.88
CA LEU A 235 -7.86 -1.37 -0.27
C LEU A 235 -7.97 -2.47 -1.33
N ASN A 236 -8.55 -2.12 -2.48
CA ASN A 236 -8.69 -2.99 -3.64
C ASN A 236 -7.35 -3.18 -4.37
N PHE A 237 -6.45 -2.20 -4.31
CA PHE A 237 -5.18 -2.22 -5.04
C PHE A 237 -3.91 -2.28 -4.16
N GLY A 238 -3.90 -1.88 -2.89
CA GLY A 238 -2.64 -1.62 -2.15
C GLY A 238 -2.71 -1.83 -0.64
N SER A 239 -3.37 -2.89 -0.19
CA SER A 239 -3.58 -3.24 1.24
C SER A 239 -2.26 -3.56 1.97
N LEU A 240 -1.89 -2.72 2.95
CA LEU A 240 -0.72 -2.91 3.82
C LEU A 240 -0.86 -4.13 4.74
N ILE A 241 -2.09 -4.46 5.16
CA ILE A 241 -2.39 -5.69 5.91
C ILE A 241 -2.11 -6.92 5.05
N SER A 242 -2.54 -6.90 3.78
CA SER A 242 -2.27 -8.02 2.86
C SER A 242 -0.77 -8.18 2.58
N LEU A 243 -0.05 -7.07 2.43
CA LEU A 243 1.41 -7.05 2.32
C LEU A 243 2.07 -7.66 3.57
N PHE A 244 1.61 -7.29 4.77
CA PHE A 244 2.12 -7.83 6.03
C PHE A 244 1.89 -9.35 6.14
N TYR A 245 0.71 -9.87 5.81
CA TYR A 245 0.50 -11.32 5.81
C TYR A 245 1.39 -12.04 4.78
N PHE A 246 1.66 -11.42 3.63
CA PHE A 246 2.46 -12.02 2.56
C PHE A 246 3.97 -12.04 2.88
N TYR A 247 4.51 -10.94 3.44
CA TYR A 247 5.92 -10.79 3.80
C TYR A 247 6.19 -10.87 5.32
N ARG A 248 5.28 -11.45 6.10
CA ARG A 248 5.25 -11.45 7.58
C ARG A 248 6.61 -11.60 8.26
N GLU A 249 7.40 -12.58 7.85
CA GLU A 249 8.70 -12.89 8.48
C GLU A 249 9.77 -11.84 8.18
N ASN A 250 9.63 -11.14 7.05
CA ASN A 250 10.61 -10.21 6.47
C ASN A 250 10.12 -8.75 6.47
N ILE A 251 8.92 -8.44 7.00
CA ILE A 251 8.32 -7.10 6.87
C ILE A 251 9.22 -5.99 7.44
N PHE A 252 9.98 -6.28 8.50
CA PHE A 252 10.92 -5.33 9.08
C PHE A 252 12.27 -5.25 8.35
N THR A 253 12.72 -6.33 7.69
CA THR A 253 13.82 -6.27 6.71
C THR A 253 13.46 -5.35 5.53
N LEU A 254 12.21 -5.41 5.07
CA LEU A 254 11.68 -4.55 4.01
C LEU A 254 11.53 -3.11 4.46
N TRP A 255 10.95 -2.88 5.64
CA TRP A 255 10.88 -1.56 6.29
C TRP A 255 12.26 -0.90 6.42
N LYS A 256 13.27 -1.63 6.92
CA LYS A 256 14.68 -1.17 6.97
C LYS A 256 15.21 -0.78 5.60
N ALA A 257 14.98 -1.62 4.57
CA ALA A 257 15.44 -1.37 3.21
C ALA A 257 14.81 -0.09 2.59
N ILE A 258 13.52 0.14 2.81
CA ILE A 258 12.83 1.31 2.26
C ILE A 258 13.25 2.58 3.02
N LEU A 259 13.40 2.54 4.36
CA LEU A 259 13.93 3.66 5.14
C LEU A 259 15.37 4.03 4.75
N LEU A 260 16.21 3.04 4.46
CA LEU A 260 17.56 3.24 3.91
C LEU A 260 17.58 3.61 2.42
N LYS A 261 16.42 3.94 1.83
CA LYS A 261 16.26 4.36 0.42
C LYS A 261 16.94 3.40 -0.56
N LYS A 262 16.81 2.09 -0.36
CA LYS A 262 17.40 1.08 -1.26
C LYS A 262 16.62 0.92 -2.57
N ARG A 263 17.29 0.36 -3.58
CA ARG A 263 16.72 -0.03 -4.87
C ARG A 263 16.04 -1.39 -4.73
N ILE A 264 14.71 -1.40 -4.66
CA ILE A 264 13.91 -2.58 -4.37
C ILE A 264 13.14 -2.99 -5.63
N LEU A 265 13.43 -4.19 -6.13
CA LEU A 265 12.79 -4.79 -7.30
C LEU A 265 11.86 -5.93 -6.86
N ILE A 266 10.59 -5.87 -7.25
CA ILE A 266 9.61 -6.94 -7.05
C ILE A 266 9.49 -7.74 -8.36
N SER A 267 9.92 -9.00 -8.33
CA SER A 267 9.54 -9.98 -9.36
C SER A 267 8.04 -10.28 -9.21
N THR A 268 7.29 -10.14 -10.30
CA THR A 268 5.87 -10.53 -10.38
C THR A 268 5.60 -11.24 -11.70
N SER A 269 4.75 -12.26 -11.66
CA SER A 269 4.07 -12.70 -12.89
C SER A 269 2.94 -11.73 -13.24
N VAL A 270 2.39 -11.83 -14.45
CA VAL A 270 1.08 -11.25 -14.78
C VAL A 270 -0.02 -11.88 -13.91
N PRO A 271 -1.00 -11.14 -13.38
CA PRO A 271 -1.25 -9.70 -13.54
C PRO A 271 -0.23 -8.79 -12.85
N ILE A 272 0.23 -7.79 -13.60
CA ILE A 272 1.20 -6.77 -13.16
C ILE A 272 0.63 -5.92 -12.02
N GLY A 273 -0.69 -5.76 -11.98
CA GLY A 273 -1.39 -5.16 -10.85
C GLY A 273 -1.04 -5.78 -9.50
N SER A 274 -0.67 -7.07 -9.44
CA SER A 274 -0.19 -7.70 -8.19
C SER A 274 1.19 -7.19 -7.73
N GLY A 275 2.09 -6.90 -8.67
CA GLY A 275 3.39 -6.28 -8.38
C GLY A 275 3.25 -4.81 -8.00
N CYS A 276 2.51 -4.05 -8.81
CA CYS A 276 2.18 -2.64 -8.54
C CYS A 276 1.46 -2.47 -7.20
N SER A 277 0.58 -3.42 -6.84
CA SER A 277 -0.12 -3.49 -5.57
C SER A 277 0.82 -3.55 -4.37
N LYS A 278 1.78 -4.48 -4.41
CA LYS A 278 2.80 -4.64 -3.36
C LYS A 278 3.69 -3.41 -3.26
N ALA A 279 4.15 -2.87 -4.40
CA ALA A 279 4.92 -1.63 -4.45
C ALA A 279 4.15 -0.44 -3.84
N HIS A 280 2.85 -0.32 -4.14
CA HIS A 280 2.00 0.72 -3.58
C HIS A 280 1.80 0.53 -2.07
N ALA A 281 1.48 -0.68 -1.60
CA ALA A 281 1.32 -0.98 -0.18
C ALA A 281 2.59 -0.69 0.62
N MET A 282 3.77 -1.02 0.06
CA MET A 282 5.08 -0.80 0.67
C MET A 282 5.39 0.67 0.97
N HIS A 283 4.81 1.62 0.24
CA HIS A 283 4.90 3.05 0.57
C HIS A 283 4.57 3.31 2.04
N PHE A 284 3.49 2.70 2.53
CA PHE A 284 2.95 3.00 3.85
C PHE A 284 3.83 2.47 4.99
N LEU A 285 4.84 1.64 4.71
CA LEU A 285 5.85 1.22 5.68
C LEU A 285 6.72 2.40 6.16
N THR A 286 6.95 3.41 5.31
CA THR A 286 7.70 4.63 5.67
C THR A 286 6.80 5.86 5.77
N TYR A 287 5.50 5.68 6.01
CA TYR A 287 4.62 6.80 6.33
C TYR A 287 5.06 7.38 7.68
N PHE A 288 5.25 8.70 7.78
CA PHE A 288 5.56 9.39 9.03
C PHE A 288 4.34 10.17 9.51
N ALA A 289 4.05 10.15 10.81
CA ALA A 289 2.99 10.98 11.37
C ALA A 289 3.54 12.40 11.63
N PRO A 290 2.78 13.46 11.30
CA PRO A 290 3.24 14.84 11.45
C PRO A 290 3.31 15.21 12.93
N GLN A 291 4.52 15.24 13.47
CA GLN A 291 4.80 15.84 14.78
C GLN A 291 5.38 17.25 14.58
N GLN A 292 5.63 17.98 15.66
CA GLN A 292 5.97 19.41 15.60
C GLN A 292 7.24 19.71 14.76
N ASP A 293 8.14 18.73 14.60
CA ASP A 293 9.35 18.79 13.77
C ASP A 293 9.19 18.16 12.37
N TYR A 294 8.01 18.28 11.74
CA TYR A 294 7.75 17.75 10.38
C TYR A 294 8.81 18.18 9.35
N THR A 295 9.35 19.39 9.48
CA THR A 295 10.41 19.94 8.61
C THR A 295 11.70 19.13 8.62
N TYR A 296 12.06 18.52 9.76
CA TYR A 296 13.26 17.66 9.85
C TYR A 296 13.04 16.33 9.11
N ILE A 297 11.86 15.72 9.26
CA ILE A 297 11.51 14.49 8.54
C ILE A 297 11.43 14.76 7.04
N GLU A 298 10.77 15.85 6.64
CA GLU A 298 10.58 16.23 5.22
C GLU A 298 11.90 16.57 4.51
N SER A 299 12.86 17.19 5.20
CA SER A 299 14.19 17.52 4.64
C SER A 299 15.10 16.29 4.45
N HIS A 300 15.08 15.34 5.39
CA HIS A 300 16.00 14.19 5.35
C HIS A 300 15.41 12.95 4.67
N PHE A 301 14.14 12.64 4.93
CA PHE A 301 13.45 11.53 4.27
C PHE A 301 12.89 11.92 2.90
N GLY A 302 12.64 13.22 2.68
CA GLY A 302 12.16 13.75 1.41
C GLY A 302 10.66 13.50 1.22
N LYS A 303 10.04 14.24 0.29
CA LYS A 303 8.59 14.12 0.02
C LYS A 303 8.18 12.77 -0.58
N ASN A 304 9.08 12.07 -1.29
CA ASN A 304 8.74 10.90 -2.10
C ASN A 304 9.80 9.79 -1.97
N ILE A 305 9.37 8.56 -1.68
CA ILE A 305 10.02 7.37 -2.23
C ILE A 305 9.90 7.44 -3.75
N ASN A 306 10.94 7.05 -4.49
CA ASN A 306 10.85 7.00 -5.94
C ASN A 306 10.08 5.75 -6.40
N PHE A 307 8.76 5.88 -6.57
CA PHE A 307 7.90 4.82 -7.10
C PHE A 307 8.00 4.75 -8.61
N CYS A 308 8.73 3.76 -9.13
CA CYS A 308 8.68 3.45 -10.56
C CYS A 308 7.42 2.65 -10.93
N TYR A 309 6.85 1.93 -9.96
CA TYR A 309 5.83 0.89 -10.18
C TYR A 309 6.31 -0.12 -11.23
N TYR A 310 5.56 -0.38 -12.31
CA TYR A 310 6.01 -1.28 -13.37
C TYR A 310 7.21 -0.71 -14.15
N ILE A 311 8.24 -1.53 -14.29
CA ILE A 311 9.42 -1.29 -15.11
C ILE A 311 9.71 -2.50 -15.99
N SER A 312 10.31 -2.21 -17.14
CA SER A 312 10.66 -3.19 -18.16
C SER A 312 12.16 -3.16 -18.47
N LEU A 313 12.62 -4.08 -19.31
CA LEU A 313 13.98 -4.04 -19.87
C LEU A 313 14.32 -2.74 -20.61
N ASN A 314 13.31 -2.00 -21.13
CA ASN A 314 13.53 -0.69 -21.76
C ASN A 314 14.02 0.36 -20.74
N ASP A 315 13.69 0.20 -19.46
CA ASP A 315 14.09 1.11 -18.39
C ASP A 315 15.49 0.78 -17.81
N TYR A 316 16.15 -0.31 -18.26
CA TYR A 316 17.43 -0.83 -17.72
C TYR A 316 18.51 0.25 -17.55
N SER A 317 18.78 1.04 -18.59
CA SER A 317 19.82 2.08 -18.57
C SER A 317 19.53 3.20 -17.55
N HIS A 318 18.25 3.45 -17.25
CA HIS A 318 17.84 4.42 -16.23
C HIS A 318 18.01 3.84 -14.82
N LEU A 319 17.58 2.58 -14.60
CA LEU A 319 17.68 1.89 -13.31
C LEU A 319 19.10 1.86 -12.73
N LEU A 320 20.12 1.73 -13.60
CA LEU A 320 21.53 1.78 -13.19
C LEU A 320 21.98 3.14 -12.64
N GLN A 321 21.27 4.23 -12.96
CA GLN A 321 21.58 5.60 -12.52
C GLN A 321 20.77 6.00 -11.29
N MET A 322 19.67 5.30 -11.00
CA MET A 322 18.80 5.59 -9.87
C MET A 322 19.49 5.21 -8.55
N LYS A 323 19.59 6.16 -7.62
CA LYS A 323 20.13 5.90 -6.26
C LYS A 323 19.17 5.10 -5.38
N SER A 324 17.87 5.24 -5.62
CA SER A 324 16.79 4.60 -4.88
C SER A 324 15.58 4.43 -5.80
N TYR A 325 14.86 3.32 -5.64
CA TYR A 325 13.57 3.11 -6.28
C TYR A 325 12.78 2.00 -5.59
N LEU A 326 11.47 2.02 -5.78
CA LEU A 326 10.60 0.86 -5.54
C LEU A 326 9.82 0.55 -6.82
N ALA A 327 10.01 -0.66 -7.33
CA ALA A 327 9.51 -1.07 -8.64
C ALA A 327 9.09 -2.54 -8.66
N CYS A 328 8.32 -2.92 -9.67
CA CYS A 328 7.98 -4.31 -9.98
C CYS A 328 8.21 -4.60 -11.47
N THR A 329 8.50 -5.85 -11.81
CA THR A 329 8.68 -6.28 -13.20
C THR A 329 8.21 -7.71 -13.41
N CYS A 330 7.84 -8.04 -14.64
CA CYS A 330 7.66 -9.40 -15.13
C CYS A 330 8.80 -9.87 -16.03
N ASP A 331 9.81 -9.03 -16.27
CA ASP A 331 10.97 -9.37 -17.10
C ASP A 331 12.00 -10.12 -16.24
N GLU A 332 11.92 -11.46 -16.23
CA GLU A 332 12.83 -12.35 -15.48
C GLU A 332 14.33 -12.05 -15.72
N ILE A 333 14.66 -11.48 -16.88
CA ILE A 333 16.02 -11.05 -17.22
C ILE A 333 16.55 -9.99 -16.23
N LEU A 334 15.71 -9.09 -15.70
CA LEU A 334 16.12 -8.11 -14.69
C LEU A 334 16.48 -8.77 -13.35
N GLU A 335 15.91 -9.94 -13.03
CA GLU A 335 16.26 -10.70 -11.82
C GLU A 335 17.66 -11.31 -11.89
N SER A 336 18.19 -11.53 -13.11
CA SER A 336 19.55 -12.05 -13.32
C SER A 336 20.64 -10.98 -13.16
N LYS A 337 20.26 -9.72 -12.93
CA LYS A 337 21.11 -8.53 -12.99
C LYS A 337 21.20 -7.82 -11.63
N PRO A 338 22.03 -8.33 -10.68
CA PRO A 338 22.16 -7.76 -9.34
C PRO A 338 22.75 -6.34 -9.32
N GLU A 339 23.28 -5.84 -10.44
CA GLU A 339 23.68 -4.44 -10.56
C GLU A 339 22.47 -3.47 -10.59
N CYS A 340 21.27 -3.93 -10.95
CA CYS A 340 20.06 -3.10 -11.01
C CYS A 340 19.48 -2.77 -9.63
N TYR A 341 19.54 -3.71 -8.69
CA TYR A 341 18.80 -3.65 -7.42
C TYR A 341 19.69 -3.96 -6.22
N ASP A 342 19.33 -3.43 -5.06
CA ASP A 342 19.97 -3.78 -3.79
C ASP A 342 19.20 -4.93 -3.10
N VAL A 343 17.89 -5.01 -3.36
CA VAL A 343 16.99 -6.03 -2.83
C VAL A 343 16.05 -6.51 -3.94
N LEU A 344 16.05 -7.81 -4.21
CA LEU A 344 15.08 -8.49 -5.08
C LEU A 344 14.07 -9.25 -4.23
N LEU A 345 12.79 -9.06 -4.54
CA LEU A 345 11.66 -9.72 -3.90
C LEU A 345 11.06 -10.70 -4.89
N LYS A 346 11.36 -11.98 -4.71
CA LYS A 346 10.84 -13.07 -5.54
C LYS A 346 9.93 -13.96 -4.70
N ASP A 347 8.64 -13.96 -5.05
CA ASP A 347 7.57 -14.46 -4.20
C ASP A 347 7.69 -13.88 -2.77
N ARG A 348 7.88 -14.72 -1.75
CA ARG A 348 8.08 -14.32 -0.35
C ARG A 348 9.55 -14.18 0.05
N GLN A 349 10.49 -14.51 -0.85
CA GLN A 349 11.92 -14.48 -0.57
C GLN A 349 12.46 -13.06 -0.72
N VAL A 350 13.35 -12.67 0.19
CA VAL A 350 14.10 -11.41 0.15
C VAL A 350 15.55 -11.73 -0.19
N ILE A 351 15.94 -11.44 -1.42
CA ILE A 351 17.27 -11.72 -1.97
C ILE A 351 18.07 -10.42 -1.91
N ILE A 352 19.15 -10.43 -1.13
CA ILE A 352 20.06 -9.29 -0.95
C ILE A 352 21.44 -9.76 -1.44
N PRO A 353 21.91 -9.31 -2.62
CA PRO A 353 23.18 -9.77 -3.19
C PRO A 353 24.39 -9.33 -2.36
N ASP A 354 24.40 -8.09 -1.87
CA ASP A 354 25.49 -7.58 -1.05
C ASP A 354 25.46 -8.14 0.38
N LYS A 355 26.63 -8.60 0.85
CA LYS A 355 26.78 -9.22 2.17
C LYS A 355 26.70 -8.20 3.30
N THR A 356 27.17 -6.98 3.09
CA THR A 356 27.17 -5.91 4.10
C THR A 356 25.74 -5.44 4.35
N LEU A 357 25.01 -5.12 3.28
CA LEU A 357 23.61 -4.77 3.32
C LEU A 357 22.74 -5.91 3.88
N LYS A 358 23.05 -7.17 3.56
CA LYS A 358 22.36 -8.34 4.16
C LYS A 358 22.57 -8.41 5.68
N GLN A 359 23.72 -7.96 6.19
CA GLN A 359 23.96 -7.84 7.63
C GLN A 359 23.25 -6.61 8.23
N THR A 360 23.20 -5.47 7.53
CA THR A 360 22.41 -4.28 7.95
C THR A 360 20.91 -4.59 8.04
N LEU A 361 20.34 -5.23 7.02
CA LEU A 361 18.91 -5.53 6.91
C LEU A 361 18.48 -6.81 7.66
N LYS A 362 19.42 -7.46 8.35
CA LYS A 362 19.16 -8.66 9.14
C LYS A 362 18.04 -8.40 10.16
N LYS A 363 17.10 -9.34 10.24
CA LYS A 363 16.06 -9.37 11.26
C LYS A 363 16.70 -9.41 12.66
N SER A 364 16.33 -8.45 13.50
CA SER A 364 16.82 -8.33 14.88
C SER A 364 15.78 -8.80 15.91
N GLU A 365 16.21 -8.91 17.16
CA GLU A 365 15.29 -9.18 18.28
C GLU A 365 14.23 -8.08 18.44
N SER A 366 14.56 -6.82 18.13
CA SER A 366 13.58 -5.73 18.16
C SER A 366 12.54 -5.86 17.04
N ASP A 367 12.89 -6.46 15.89
CA ASP A 367 11.92 -6.73 14.82
C ASP A 367 10.91 -7.81 15.24
N GLU A 368 11.31 -8.73 16.12
CA GLU A 368 10.39 -9.68 16.74
C GLU A 368 9.48 -9.03 17.78
N GLU A 369 10.01 -8.12 18.63
CA GLU A 369 9.15 -7.34 19.55
C GLU A 369 8.15 -6.49 18.75
N LYS A 370 8.58 -5.81 17.68
CA LYS A 370 7.71 -5.08 16.75
C LYS A 370 6.62 -6.00 16.16
N SER A 371 7.01 -7.17 15.63
CA SER A 371 6.06 -8.15 15.07
C SER A 371 5.00 -8.61 16.08
N LYS A 372 5.42 -8.95 17.31
CA LYS A 372 4.51 -9.36 18.40
C LYS A 372 3.54 -8.24 18.78
N MET A 373 4.01 -6.99 18.81
CA MET A 373 3.15 -5.83 19.06
C MET A 373 2.14 -5.60 17.92
N LEU A 374 2.55 -5.81 16.67
CA LEU A 374 1.70 -5.67 15.49
C LEU A 374 0.60 -6.75 15.43
N ASP A 375 0.92 -7.99 15.81
CA ASP A 375 -0.06 -9.06 15.95
C ASP A 375 -1.06 -8.79 17.10
N ASN A 376 -0.60 -8.26 18.24
CA ASN A 376 -1.49 -7.83 19.32
C ASN A 376 -2.44 -6.72 18.86
N LEU A 377 -1.94 -5.73 18.11
CA LEU A 377 -2.75 -4.65 17.55
C LEU A 377 -3.82 -5.20 16.60
N LEU A 378 -3.46 -6.09 15.66
CA LEU A 378 -4.40 -6.75 14.75
C LEU A 378 -5.51 -7.51 15.48
N ASN A 379 -5.17 -8.25 16.55
CA ASN A 379 -6.16 -8.96 17.36
C ASN A 379 -7.15 -8.02 18.05
N GLN A 380 -6.70 -6.85 18.53
CA GLN A 380 -7.58 -5.86 19.16
C GLN A 380 -8.52 -5.19 18.14
N ILE A 381 -8.05 -4.88 16.94
CA ILE A 381 -8.82 -4.18 15.90
C ILE A 381 -9.62 -5.09 14.97
N ALA A 382 -9.57 -6.42 15.17
CA ALA A 382 -10.24 -7.41 14.30
C ALA A 382 -11.77 -7.23 14.17
N HIS A 383 -12.40 -6.51 15.09
CA HIS A 383 -13.83 -6.19 15.10
C HIS A 383 -14.20 -4.94 14.26
N LEU A 384 -13.21 -4.14 13.85
CA LEU A 384 -13.41 -2.92 13.06
C LEU A 384 -13.51 -3.23 11.55
N SER A 385 -13.99 -2.28 10.76
CA SER A 385 -14.02 -2.41 9.30
C SER A 385 -12.61 -2.48 8.70
N ARG A 386 -12.46 -3.08 7.51
CA ARG A 386 -11.16 -3.17 6.81
C ARG A 386 -10.50 -1.80 6.58
N ILE A 387 -11.31 -0.76 6.35
CA ILE A 387 -10.88 0.65 6.23
C ILE A 387 -10.20 1.12 7.52
N GLU A 388 -10.85 0.92 8.66
CA GLU A 388 -10.33 1.33 9.97
C GLU A 388 -9.11 0.51 10.38
N GLN A 389 -9.13 -0.80 10.12
CA GLN A 389 -7.98 -1.67 10.38
C GLN A 389 -6.75 -1.18 9.62
N GLU A 390 -6.87 -0.89 8.32
CA GLU A 390 -5.77 -0.36 7.51
C GLU A 390 -5.31 1.03 7.95
N ALA A 391 -6.23 1.92 8.32
CA ALA A 391 -5.88 3.23 8.88
C ALA A 391 -5.02 3.08 10.16
N ILE A 392 -5.42 2.21 11.09
CA ILE A 392 -4.67 1.94 12.32
C ILE A 392 -3.33 1.23 12.02
N PHE A 393 -3.31 0.32 11.05
CA PHE A 393 -2.10 -0.38 10.62
C PHE A 393 -1.07 0.59 10.01
N ARG A 394 -1.52 1.59 9.24
CA ARG A 394 -0.67 2.70 8.77
C ARG A 394 -0.17 3.57 9.93
N LYS A 395 -1.01 3.89 10.92
CA LYS A 395 -0.60 4.61 12.14
C LYS A 395 0.46 3.85 12.95
N TYR A 396 0.44 2.52 12.96
CA TYR A 396 1.50 1.73 13.60
C TYR A 396 2.86 2.00 12.95
N PHE A 397 2.97 1.91 11.62
CA PHE A 397 4.23 2.23 10.95
C PHE A 397 4.62 3.70 11.14
N ALA A 398 3.65 4.62 11.13
CA ALA A 398 3.86 6.02 11.50
C ALA A 398 4.48 6.19 12.89
N PHE A 399 4.01 5.42 13.88
CA PHE A 399 4.56 5.40 15.23
C PHE A 399 6.01 4.90 15.23
N ILE A 400 6.29 3.73 14.66
CA ILE A 400 7.66 3.15 14.71
C ILE A 400 8.68 4.03 13.96
N ASN A 401 8.24 4.66 12.87
CA ASN A 401 9.05 5.59 12.09
C ASN A 401 9.40 6.82 12.92
N ASN A 402 8.41 7.49 13.51
CA ASN A 402 8.64 8.65 14.38
C ASN A 402 9.53 8.31 15.58
N GLN A 403 9.35 7.14 16.22
CA GLN A 403 10.23 6.68 17.31
C GLN A 403 11.68 6.49 16.85
N THR A 404 11.90 5.94 15.65
CA THR A 404 13.25 5.76 15.08
C THR A 404 13.96 7.10 14.84
N ILE A 405 13.23 8.13 14.39
CA ILE A 405 13.81 9.46 14.16
C ILE A 405 14.02 10.21 15.47
N LEU A 406 13.10 10.12 16.43
CA LEU A 406 13.28 10.69 17.76
C LEU A 406 14.48 10.06 18.48
N PHE A 407 14.72 8.75 18.32
CA PHE A 407 15.93 8.11 18.82
C PHE A 407 17.18 8.75 18.20
N LEU A 408 17.24 8.88 16.87
CA LEU A 408 18.39 9.48 16.17
C LEU A 408 18.63 10.95 16.55
N GLY A 409 17.59 11.79 16.52
CA GLY A 409 17.70 13.21 16.85
C GLY A 409 18.11 13.50 18.30
N ASN A 410 17.80 12.60 19.24
CA ASN A 410 18.30 12.70 20.62
C ASN A 410 19.81 12.44 20.75
N GLN A 411 20.46 11.87 19.74
CA GLN A 411 21.89 11.51 19.74
C GLN A 411 22.78 12.48 18.91
N ASP A 412 22.18 13.49 18.26
CA ASP A 412 22.79 14.48 17.33
C ASP A 412 23.82 15.46 17.97
N LYS A 413 24.47 15.08 19.08
CA LYS A 413 25.44 15.92 19.79
C LYS A 413 26.63 15.11 20.31
N ARG A 414 27.41 14.56 19.38
CA ARG A 414 28.63 13.77 19.67
C ARG A 414 28.40 12.66 20.70
N ALA A 415 27.21 12.05 20.67
CA ALA A 415 26.90 10.93 21.53
C ALA A 415 27.56 9.67 20.98
N GLN A 416 28.31 8.95 21.83
CA GLN A 416 28.83 7.64 21.48
C GLN A 416 27.75 6.59 21.67
N VAL A 417 27.15 6.12 20.57
CA VAL A 417 26.17 5.04 20.59
C VAL A 417 26.91 3.71 20.46
N ASN A 418 26.70 2.81 21.43
CA ASN A 418 27.32 1.49 21.41
C ASN A 418 26.27 0.38 21.54
N LYS A 419 26.65 -0.86 21.21
CA LYS A 419 25.75 -2.02 21.23
C LYS A 419 25.10 -2.25 22.61
N HIS A 420 25.75 -1.85 23.70
CA HIS A 420 25.22 -1.95 25.04
C HIS A 420 24.19 -0.85 25.35
N ILE A 421 24.45 0.40 24.96
CA ILE A 421 23.50 1.52 25.12
C ILE A 421 22.17 1.18 24.45
N MET A 422 22.20 0.72 23.19
CA MET A 422 21.01 0.25 22.46
C MET A 422 20.26 -0.88 23.21
N SER A 423 20.96 -1.81 23.86
CA SER A 423 20.32 -2.85 24.68
C SER A 423 19.69 -2.33 25.98
N THR A 424 20.09 -1.16 26.47
CA THR A 424 19.65 -0.59 27.77
C THR A 424 18.57 0.49 27.67
N GLU A 425 18.38 1.13 26.51
CA GLU A 425 17.42 2.25 26.34
C GLU A 425 15.93 1.83 26.27
N ARG A 426 15.46 1.01 27.23
CA ARG A 426 14.02 0.72 27.37
C ARG A 426 13.30 1.85 28.14
N LYS A 427 13.31 3.07 27.60
CA LYS A 427 12.50 4.19 28.14
C LYS A 427 11.01 3.89 27.93
N ASN A 428 10.19 4.14 28.96
CA ASN A 428 8.76 3.86 28.92
C ASN A 428 8.08 4.56 27.73
N GLY A 429 7.38 3.79 26.89
CA GLY A 429 6.66 4.30 25.72
C GLY A 429 7.49 4.48 24.45
N THR A 430 8.77 4.08 24.44
CA THR A 430 9.62 4.04 23.22
C THR A 430 9.74 2.60 22.69
N LEU A 431 9.75 2.43 21.36
CA LEU A 431 10.08 1.16 20.72
C LEU A 431 11.61 1.03 20.66
N PRO A 432 12.20 -0.04 21.20
CA PRO A 432 13.64 -0.07 21.38
C PRO A 432 14.33 -0.63 20.12
N LEU A 433 15.51 -0.08 19.81
CA LEU A 433 16.41 -0.57 18.75
C LEU A 433 17.51 -1.39 19.44
N TRP A 434 17.70 -2.65 19.08
CA TRP A 434 18.52 -3.60 19.85
C TRP A 434 19.69 -4.16 19.05
N GLY A 435 20.86 -4.23 19.69
CA GLY A 435 21.89 -5.20 19.39
C GLY A 435 22.48 -5.12 17.98
N ASP A 436 21.92 -5.90 17.05
CA ASP A 436 22.30 -5.92 15.64
C ASP A 436 21.67 -4.78 14.82
N ASP A 437 20.65 -4.08 15.34
CA ASP A 437 20.10 -2.87 14.71
C ASP A 437 21.12 -1.74 14.58
N ILE A 438 22.25 -1.80 15.31
CA ILE A 438 23.32 -0.79 15.23
C ILE A 438 23.82 -0.57 13.80
N TYR A 439 23.83 -1.59 12.95
CA TYR A 439 24.22 -1.47 11.54
C TYR A 439 23.18 -0.66 10.74
N PHE A 440 21.89 -0.96 10.92
CA PHE A 440 20.78 -0.21 10.32
C PHE A 440 20.73 1.24 10.81
N VAL A 441 20.86 1.46 12.12
CA VAL A 441 20.85 2.78 12.74
C VAL A 441 22.03 3.63 12.27
N LYS A 442 23.22 3.03 12.15
CA LYS A 442 24.41 3.71 11.60
C LYS A 442 24.19 4.15 10.15
N GLU A 443 23.82 3.22 9.28
CA GLU A 443 23.61 3.50 7.86
C GLU A 443 22.45 4.50 7.65
N LEU A 444 21.45 4.48 8.53
CA LEU A 444 20.34 5.45 8.54
C LEU A 444 20.80 6.84 8.99
N ALA A 445 21.64 6.94 10.03
CA ALA A 445 22.24 8.20 10.49
C ALA A 445 23.11 8.84 9.41
N GLU A 446 23.97 8.06 8.75
CA GLU A 446 24.80 8.49 7.62
C GLU A 446 23.93 9.00 6.46
N LEU A 447 22.85 8.28 6.11
CA LEU A 447 21.91 8.67 5.05
C LEU A 447 21.21 10.01 5.32
N ILE A 448 20.97 10.35 6.59
CA ILE A 448 20.36 11.61 7.01
C ILE A 448 21.37 12.65 7.53
N GLY A 449 22.67 12.42 7.35
CA GLY A 449 23.71 13.41 7.64
C GLY A 449 23.94 13.71 9.12
N LEU A 450 23.58 12.79 10.03
CA LEU A 450 23.83 12.93 11.48
C LEU A 450 25.25 12.46 11.85
N ASP A 451 25.96 13.26 12.64
CA ASP A 451 27.31 12.98 13.14
C ASP A 451 27.26 12.21 14.47
N ILE A 452 27.08 10.88 14.39
CA ILE A 452 26.97 9.98 15.54
C ILE A 452 28.14 8.97 15.53
N GLU A 453 28.91 8.92 16.62
CA GLU A 453 29.98 7.94 16.80
C GLU A 453 29.42 6.58 17.22
N PHE A 454 29.50 5.59 16.33
CA PHE A 454 29.10 4.21 16.64
C PHE A 454 30.29 3.34 17.06
N THR A 455 30.27 2.81 18.28
CA THR A 455 31.31 1.89 18.78
C THR A 455 30.80 0.45 18.93
N THR A 456 31.44 -0.47 18.22
CA THR A 456 31.23 -1.91 18.40
C THR A 456 32.19 -2.43 19.46
N SER A 457 31.67 -2.89 20.60
CA SER A 457 32.48 -3.37 21.71
C SER A 457 33.14 -4.72 21.42
N ARG A 458 34.36 -4.66 20.87
CA ARG A 458 35.47 -5.62 21.08
C ARG A 458 36.78 -4.98 20.61
N PRO A 459 37.59 -4.38 21.51
CA PRO A 459 39.03 -4.37 21.27
C PRO A 459 39.51 -5.83 21.29
N PHE A 460 40.35 -6.23 20.34
CA PHE A 460 41.08 -7.47 20.46
C PHE A 460 42.00 -7.37 21.68
N CYS A 461 41.74 -8.17 22.72
CA CYS A 461 42.80 -8.50 23.67
C CYS A 461 43.83 -9.34 22.90
N CYS A 462 44.95 -8.71 22.55
CA CYS A 462 46.16 -9.43 22.20
C CYS A 462 46.72 -10.03 23.49
N CYS A 463 46.62 -11.35 23.62
CA CYS A 463 47.37 -12.19 24.55
C CYS A 463 47.97 -13.34 23.74
#